data_AF-A0A9Q1QZL3-F1
#
_entry.id   AF-A0A9Q1QZL3-F1
#
_cell.length_a   1.000
_cell.length_b   1.000
_cell.length_c   1.000
_cell.angle_alpha   90.00
_cell.angle_beta   90.00
_cell.angle_gamma   90.00
#
_symmetry.space_group_name_H-M   'P 1'
#
loop_
_entity.id
_entity.type
_entity.pdbx_description
1 polymer ?
#
loop_
_entity_poly.entity_id
_entity_poly.type
_entity_poly.pdbx_seq_one_letter_code
_entity_poly.pdbx_strand_id
1 'polypeptide(L)'
;MSPPLEWYNLPQGTKSLSLVVQDIDAPDPNGPIVPWVIWVVTNIPPTLKGLPEGFSGKGEELGGDDAHLKEGNNDEKVPGWRGPKMPSHGHRFEFRLFALDDELNLGNKVTKDKLLEAVEGHVLGEAVLIAMS
;
A
#
# COMPACT_ATOMS: atom_id res chain seq x y z
N MET A 1 -3.30 -13.67 -2.79
CA MET A 1 -4.07 -13.00 -1.72
C MET A 1 -3.16 -12.01 -1.04
N SER A 2 -3.68 -10.90 -0.52
CA SER A 2 -2.89 -9.98 0.30
C SER A 2 -2.65 -10.59 1.68
N PRO A 3 -1.45 -10.43 2.29
CA PRO A 3 -1.19 -10.91 3.63
C PRO A 3 -1.94 -10.08 4.68
N PRO A 4 -2.14 -10.60 5.91
CA PRO A 4 -2.63 -9.81 7.01
C PRO A 4 -1.60 -8.75 7.41
N LEU A 5 -2.07 -7.55 7.73
CA LEU A 5 -1.25 -6.45 8.21
C LEU A 5 -1.90 -5.86 9.45
N GLU A 6 -1.08 -5.48 10.43
CA GLU A 6 -1.53 -4.78 11.63
C GLU A 6 -0.58 -3.61 11.91
N TRP A 7 -1.14 -2.54 12.47
CA TRP A 7 -0.39 -1.36 12.87
C TRP A 7 -0.85 -0.85 14.22
N TYR A 8 0.08 -0.24 14.96
CA TYR A 8 -0.14 0.24 16.32
C TYR A 8 0.55 1.60 16.51
N ASN A 9 0.17 2.31 17.56
CA ASN A 9 0.83 3.55 17.99
C ASN A 9 0.84 4.64 16.90
N LEU A 10 -0.30 4.85 16.22
CA LEU A 10 -0.44 5.92 15.24
C LEU A 10 -0.16 7.30 15.89
N PRO A 11 0.58 8.20 15.22
CA PRO A 11 0.81 9.55 15.71
C PRO A 11 -0.50 10.30 15.97
N GLN A 12 -0.50 11.19 16.97
CA GLN A 12 -1.64 12.08 17.21
C GLN A 12 -1.86 12.99 16.00
N GLY A 13 -3.13 13.17 15.60
CA GLY A 13 -3.50 13.99 14.43
C GLY A 13 -3.56 13.22 13.12
N THR A 14 -3.27 11.91 13.12
CA THR A 14 -3.46 11.06 11.94
C THR A 14 -4.91 11.09 11.48
N LYS A 15 -5.15 11.55 10.25
CA LYS A 15 -6.45 11.55 9.59
C LYS A 15 -6.63 10.37 8.65
N SER A 16 -5.55 9.93 8.00
CA SER A 16 -5.58 8.77 7.12
C SER A 16 -4.24 8.03 7.08
N LEU A 17 -4.26 6.76 6.66
CA LEU A 17 -3.07 6.00 6.34
C LEU A 17 -3.00 5.67 4.85
N SER A 18 -1.77 5.54 4.35
CA SER A 18 -1.51 5.06 2.99
C SER A 18 -0.43 3.99 2.99
N LEU A 19 -0.61 2.96 2.17
CA LEU A 19 0.25 1.78 2.10
C LEU A 19 0.79 1.62 0.67
N VAL A 20 2.10 1.40 0.56
CA VAL A 20 2.76 0.93 -0.65
C VAL A 20 3.41 -0.40 -0.34
N VAL A 21 3.16 -1.39 -1.20
CA VAL A 21 3.86 -2.68 -1.16
C VAL A 21 4.61 -2.85 -2.47
N GLN A 22 5.90 -3.17 -2.38
CA GLN A 22 6.75 -3.41 -3.55
C GLN A 22 7.70 -4.58 -3.31
N ASP A 23 7.98 -5.33 -4.37
CA ASP A 23 9.07 -6.31 -4.43
C ASP A 23 10.36 -5.58 -4.82
N ILE A 24 11.29 -5.44 -3.88
CA ILE A 24 12.53 -4.70 -4.11
C ILE A 24 13.61 -5.54 -4.80
N ASP A 25 13.36 -6.82 -5.01
CA ASP A 25 14.25 -7.77 -5.67
C ASP A 25 13.71 -8.23 -7.03
N ALA A 26 12.61 -7.64 -7.50
CA ALA A 26 11.99 -7.99 -8.77
C ALA A 26 12.98 -7.84 -9.94
N PRO A 27 13.31 -8.93 -10.65
CA PRO A 27 14.25 -8.88 -11.76
C PRO A 27 13.59 -8.25 -12.99
N ASP A 28 14.16 -7.17 -13.53
CA ASP A 28 13.86 -6.72 -14.88
C ASP A 28 14.74 -7.52 -15.88
N PRO A 29 14.16 -8.30 -16.81
CA PRO A 29 14.92 -9.10 -17.77
C PRO A 29 15.83 -8.28 -18.69
N ASN A 30 15.57 -6.97 -18.84
CA ASN A 30 16.25 -6.08 -19.78
C ASN A 30 16.74 -4.77 -19.12
N GLY A 31 16.68 -4.66 -17.80
CA GLY A 31 16.92 -3.40 -17.08
C GLY A 31 17.56 -3.59 -15.70
N PRO A 32 17.90 -2.48 -15.01
CA PRO A 32 18.29 -2.55 -13.61
C PRO A 32 17.14 -3.09 -12.76
N ILE A 33 17.45 -3.71 -11.62
CA ILE A 33 16.43 -4.09 -10.63
C ILE A 33 15.65 -2.83 -10.24
N VAL A 34 14.36 -2.81 -10.56
CA VAL A 34 13.42 -1.74 -10.19
C VAL A 34 12.38 -2.33 -9.26
N PRO A 35 12.08 -1.67 -8.11
CA PRO A 35 11.06 -2.18 -7.22
C PRO A 35 9.71 -2.30 -7.92
N TRP A 36 9.16 -3.52 -7.94
CA TRP A 36 7.89 -3.82 -8.59
C TRP A 36 6.74 -3.55 -7.62
N VAL A 37 5.88 -2.58 -7.94
CA VAL A 37 4.74 -2.20 -7.11
C VAL A 37 3.68 -3.30 -7.17
N ILE A 38 3.37 -3.86 -6.01
CA ILE A 38 2.40 -4.95 -5.81
C ILE A 38 1.04 -4.40 -5.38
N TRP A 39 1.06 -3.37 -4.53
CA TRP A 39 -0.16 -2.83 -3.96
C TRP A 39 0.02 -1.36 -3.58
N VAL A 40 -1.00 -0.55 -3.87
CA VAL A 40 -1.11 0.84 -3.44
C VAL A 40 -2.48 0.99 -2.80
N VAL A 41 -2.53 1.47 -1.57
CA VAL A 41 -3.78 1.73 -0.84
C VAL A 41 -3.72 3.12 -0.26
N THR A 42 -4.78 3.90 -0.44
CA THR A 42 -4.88 5.26 0.07
C THR A 42 -6.09 5.41 0.97
N ASN A 43 -6.04 6.40 1.86
CA ASN A 43 -7.17 6.79 2.71
C ASN A 43 -7.70 5.64 3.57
N ILE A 44 -6.81 4.81 4.08
CA ILE A 44 -7.15 3.82 5.10
C ILE A 44 -7.55 4.60 6.36
N PRO A 45 -8.75 4.40 6.92
CA PRO A 45 -9.15 5.07 8.14
C PRO A 45 -8.20 4.72 9.30
N PRO A 46 -7.81 5.70 10.14
CA PRO A 46 -6.93 5.45 11.28
C PRO A 46 -7.62 4.64 12.39
N THR A 47 -8.94 4.49 12.32
CA THR A 47 -9.75 3.63 13.19
C THR A 47 -9.53 2.14 12.90
N LEU A 48 -9.15 1.78 11.67
CA LEU A 48 -8.72 0.42 11.34
C LEU A 48 -7.38 0.14 12.02
N LYS A 49 -7.24 -1.06 12.57
CA LYS A 49 -6.00 -1.53 13.22
C LYS A 49 -5.14 -2.40 12.29
N GLY A 50 -5.63 -2.67 11.10
CA GLY A 50 -5.02 -3.61 10.18
C GLY A 50 -5.92 -3.94 9.00
N LEU A 51 -5.36 -4.68 8.05
CA LEU A 51 -6.08 -5.28 6.93
C LEU A 51 -6.01 -6.80 7.08
N PRO A 52 -7.14 -7.53 7.06
CA PRO A 52 -7.12 -8.98 7.14
C PRO A 52 -6.50 -9.61 5.88
N GLU A 53 -6.17 -10.89 5.98
CA GLU A 53 -5.73 -11.66 4.82
C GLU A 53 -6.80 -11.64 3.71
N GLY A 54 -6.36 -11.44 2.46
CA GLY A 54 -7.24 -11.40 1.30
C GLY A 54 -8.20 -10.21 1.30
N PHE A 55 -7.83 -9.11 1.95
CA PHE A 55 -8.57 -7.86 1.95
C PHE A 55 -8.66 -7.18 0.57
N SER A 56 -7.60 -7.28 -0.23
CA SER A 56 -7.58 -6.62 -1.54
C SER A 56 -8.73 -7.07 -2.45
N GLY A 57 -9.36 -6.11 -3.14
CA GLY A 57 -10.55 -6.32 -3.96
C GLY A 57 -11.87 -6.32 -3.17
N LYS A 58 -11.82 -6.15 -1.84
CA LYS A 58 -12.99 -6.13 -0.95
C LYS A 58 -13.30 -4.76 -0.35
N GLY A 59 -12.56 -3.71 -0.75
CA GLY A 59 -12.74 -2.37 -0.21
C GLY A 59 -14.15 -1.80 -0.39
N GLU A 60 -14.82 -2.13 -1.51
CA GLU A 60 -16.22 -1.73 -1.76
C GLU A 60 -17.24 -2.52 -0.94
N GLU A 61 -16.86 -3.66 -0.34
CA GLU A 61 -17.71 -4.43 0.57
C GLU A 61 -17.73 -3.85 2.00
N LEU A 62 -16.81 -2.91 2.29
CA LEU A 62 -16.80 -2.16 3.53
C LEU A 62 -17.84 -1.04 3.47
N GLY A 63 -18.90 -1.16 4.26
CA GLY A 63 -19.84 -0.06 4.50
C GLY A 63 -19.34 0.88 5.60
N GLY A 64 -19.87 2.11 5.65
CA GLY A 64 -19.55 3.09 6.70
C GLY A 64 -18.32 3.96 6.39
N ASP A 65 -17.67 4.50 7.42
CA ASP A 65 -16.46 5.35 7.29
C ASP A 65 -15.30 4.65 6.59
N ASP A 66 -15.32 3.33 6.50
CA ASP A 66 -14.31 2.53 5.79
C ASP A 66 -14.48 2.55 4.25
N ALA A 67 -15.56 3.14 3.74
CA ALA A 67 -15.82 3.30 2.30
C ALA A 67 -14.89 4.31 1.60
N HIS A 68 -14.05 5.03 2.36
CA HIS A 68 -13.09 6.00 1.83
C HIS A 68 -11.77 5.37 1.38
N LEU A 69 -11.50 4.12 1.77
CA LEU A 69 -10.33 3.36 1.36
C LEU A 69 -10.34 3.14 -0.15
N LYS A 70 -9.21 3.41 -0.82
CA LYS A 70 -9.08 3.20 -2.27
C LYS A 70 -7.84 2.39 -2.59
N GLU A 71 -8.00 1.42 -3.48
CA GLU A 71 -6.89 0.68 -4.07
C GLU A 71 -6.44 1.35 -5.37
N GLY A 72 -5.16 1.74 -5.41
CA GLY A 72 -4.50 2.29 -6.59
C GLY A 72 -4.00 1.21 -7.55
N ASN A 73 -3.52 1.66 -8.71
CA ASN A 73 -2.89 0.82 -9.71
C ASN A 73 -1.49 0.38 -9.29
N ASN A 74 -1.25 -0.92 -9.38
CA ASN A 74 0.08 -1.53 -9.31
C ASN A 74 0.79 -1.54 -10.68
N ASP A 75 1.96 -2.16 -10.79
CA ASP A 75 2.73 -2.20 -12.04
C ASP A 75 2.11 -3.08 -13.14
N GLU A 76 1.15 -3.96 -12.80
CA GLU A 76 0.28 -4.61 -13.80
C GLU A 76 -0.84 -3.68 -14.30
N LYS A 77 -0.86 -2.40 -13.87
CA LYS A 77 -1.83 -1.36 -14.28
C LYS A 77 -3.28 -1.67 -13.89
N VAL A 78 -3.45 -2.50 -12.87
CA VAL A 78 -4.75 -2.87 -12.31
C VAL A 78 -4.82 -2.50 -10.83
N PRO A 79 -6.01 -2.20 -10.29
CA PRO A 79 -6.13 -1.94 -8.87
C PRO A 79 -5.92 -3.20 -8.03
N GLY A 80 -5.47 -2.98 -6.80
CA GLY A 80 -5.36 -3.99 -5.77
C GLY A 80 -4.08 -4.81 -5.83
N TRP A 81 -4.07 -5.92 -5.09
CA TRP A 81 -2.91 -6.76 -4.82
C TRP A 81 -2.58 -7.63 -6.03
N ARG A 82 -1.36 -7.51 -6.54
CA ARG A 82 -0.77 -8.44 -7.51
C ARG A 82 0.53 -8.99 -6.95
N GLY A 83 0.38 -10.07 -6.19
CA GLY A 83 1.51 -10.77 -5.59
C GLY A 83 2.49 -11.30 -6.64
N PRO A 84 3.72 -11.62 -6.23
CA PRO A 84 4.75 -12.11 -7.13
C PRO A 84 4.27 -13.32 -7.92
N LYS A 85 4.45 -13.28 -9.25
CA LYS A 85 4.11 -14.37 -10.16
C LYS A 85 5.23 -15.42 -10.27
N MET A 86 6.41 -15.13 -9.73
CA MET A 86 7.64 -15.84 -10.07
C MET A 86 8.04 -16.89 -9.02
N PRO A 87 8.33 -18.15 -9.42
CA PRO A 87 8.95 -19.15 -8.56
C PRO A 87 10.46 -18.87 -8.52
N SER A 88 10.86 -17.94 -7.68
CA SER A 88 12.25 -17.48 -7.59
C SER A 88 12.74 -17.49 -6.14
N HIS A 89 14.05 -17.59 -5.96
CA HIS A 89 14.73 -17.59 -4.67
C HIS A 89 14.28 -16.37 -3.86
N GLY A 90 13.96 -16.56 -2.58
CA GLY A 90 13.24 -15.61 -1.71
C GLY A 90 13.38 -14.13 -2.05
N HIS A 91 12.26 -13.49 -2.36
CA HIS A 91 12.17 -12.07 -2.67
C HIS A 91 11.90 -11.26 -1.40
N ARG A 92 12.45 -10.05 -1.30
CA ARG A 92 12.10 -9.10 -0.24
C ARG A 92 10.95 -8.21 -0.69
N PHE A 93 9.89 -8.20 0.11
CA PHE A 93 8.75 -7.31 -0.04
C PHE A 93 8.85 -6.19 0.98
N GLU A 94 8.91 -4.95 0.51
CA GLU A 94 8.82 -3.77 1.33
C GLU A 94 7.34 -3.35 1.46
N PHE A 95 6.85 -3.32 2.69
CA PHE A 95 5.58 -2.73 3.06
C PHE A 95 5.88 -1.40 3.75
N ARG A 96 5.46 -0.31 3.12
CA ARG A 96 5.66 1.04 3.62
C ARG A 96 4.32 1.67 3.95
N LEU A 97 4.11 2.00 5.21
CA LEU A 97 2.90 2.60 5.73
C LEU A 97 3.18 4.04 6.16
N PHE A 98 2.37 4.97 5.69
CA PHE A 98 2.42 6.39 6.03
C PHE A 98 1.21 6.76 6.87
N ALA A 99 1.43 7.47 7.97
CA ALA A 99 0.40 8.15 8.74
C ALA A 99 0.36 9.63 8.34
N LEU A 100 -0.80 10.11 7.91
CA LEU A 100 -0.96 11.42 7.28
C LEU A 100 -1.87 12.32 8.11
N ASP A 101 -1.58 13.63 8.11
CA ASP A 101 -2.45 14.64 8.70
C ASP A 101 -3.59 15.09 7.77
N ASP A 102 -3.72 14.47 6.59
CA ASP A 102 -4.72 14.78 5.58
C ASP A 102 -5.31 13.54 4.91
N GLU A 103 -6.41 13.73 4.18
CA GLU A 103 -7.02 12.73 3.31
C GLU A 103 -6.70 13.02 1.84
N LEU A 104 -6.19 12.02 1.12
CA LEU A 104 -5.66 12.21 -0.22
C LEU A 104 -6.77 12.14 -1.28
N ASN A 105 -6.92 13.20 -2.07
CA ASN A 105 -7.91 13.28 -3.16
C ASN A 105 -7.28 12.96 -4.52
N LEU A 106 -6.88 11.70 -4.73
CA LEU A 106 -6.08 11.27 -5.90
C LEU A 106 -6.87 10.58 -7.03
N GLY A 107 -8.20 10.48 -6.90
CA GLY A 107 -9.08 9.82 -7.88
C GLY A 107 -8.90 8.29 -7.95
N ASN A 108 -9.35 7.68 -9.05
CA ASN A 108 -9.52 6.21 -9.15
C ASN A 108 -8.34 5.46 -9.82
N LYS A 109 -7.18 6.11 -9.99
CA LYS A 109 -6.00 5.55 -10.68
C LYS A 109 -4.70 6.02 -10.02
N VAL A 110 -4.64 5.91 -8.70
CA VAL A 110 -3.46 6.31 -7.92
C VAL A 110 -2.32 5.35 -8.22
N THR A 111 -1.14 5.86 -8.52
CA THR A 111 0.10 5.08 -8.64
C THR A 111 0.99 5.35 -7.44
N LYS A 112 2.03 4.53 -7.22
CA LYS A 112 3.04 4.80 -6.19
C LYS A 112 3.57 6.23 -6.29
N ASP A 113 3.97 6.67 -7.48
CA ASP A 113 4.60 7.99 -7.63
C ASP A 113 3.65 9.13 -7.25
N LYS A 114 2.38 9.05 -7.66
CA LYS A 114 1.36 10.02 -7.27
C LYS A 114 1.07 10.00 -5.78
N LEU A 115 1.07 8.83 -5.17
CA LEU A 115 0.94 8.72 -3.72
C LEU A 115 2.12 9.42 -3.04
N LEU A 116 3.36 9.09 -3.45
CA LEU A 116 4.57 9.62 -2.83
C LEU A 116 4.67 11.15 -2.96
N GLU A 117 4.25 11.71 -4.09
CA GLU A 117 4.12 13.16 -4.26
C GLU A 117 3.05 13.75 -3.33
N ALA A 118 1.91 13.08 -3.19
CA ALA A 118 0.79 13.59 -2.39
C ALA A 118 1.00 13.48 -0.88
N VAL A 119 1.81 12.55 -0.41
CA VAL A 119 2.15 12.43 1.03
C VAL A 119 3.23 13.43 1.44
N GLU A 120 3.97 14.00 0.49
CA GLU A 120 5.03 14.96 0.79
C GLU A 120 4.47 16.16 1.58
N GLY A 121 5.07 16.46 2.73
CA GLY A 121 4.60 17.53 3.62
C GLY A 121 3.44 17.15 4.55
N HIS A 122 2.83 15.97 4.39
CA HIS A 122 1.69 15.50 5.19
C HIS A 122 2.02 14.31 6.12
N VAL A 123 3.24 13.76 6.04
CA VAL A 123 3.65 12.60 6.85
C VAL A 123 3.87 12.99 8.32
N LEU A 124 3.04 12.44 9.20
CA LEU A 124 3.21 12.48 10.65
C LEU A 124 4.07 11.31 11.17
N GLY A 125 4.09 10.21 10.45
CA GLY A 125 4.90 9.04 10.78
C GLY A 125 4.98 8.04 9.63
N GLU A 126 6.07 7.27 9.60
CA GLU A 126 6.32 6.23 8.60
C GLU A 126 6.76 4.94 9.29
N ALA A 127 6.30 3.81 8.77
CA ALA A 127 6.75 2.48 9.17
C ALA A 127 7.10 1.66 7.93
N VAL A 128 8.20 0.91 8.02
CA VAL A 128 8.64 -0.02 6.98
C VAL A 128 8.78 -1.42 7.56
N LEU A 129 8.16 -2.40 6.89
CA LEU A 129 8.31 -3.81 7.16
C LEU A 129 8.89 -4.50 5.93
N ILE A 130 9.98 -5.25 6.12
CA ILE A 130 10.54 -6.13 5.08
C ILE A 130 10.12 -7.56 5.40
N ALA A 131 9.39 -8.19 4.48
CA ALA A 131 9.06 -9.62 4.54
C ALA A 131 9.79 -10.39 3.45
N MET A 132 9.98 -11.69 3.64
CA MET A 132 10.56 -12.58 2.64
C MET A 132 9.52 -13.63 2.20
N SER A 133 9.50 -14.00 0.92
CA SER A 133 8.74 -15.17 0.42
C SER A 133 9.40 -16.49 0.78
#